data_AF-A0A9D7BNN7-F1
#
_entry.id   AF-A0A9D7BNN7-F1
#
_cell.length_a   1.000
_cell.length_b   1.000
_cell.length_c   1.000
_cell.angle_alpha   90.00
_cell.angle_beta   90.00
_cell.angle_gamma   90.00
#
_symmetry.space_group_name_H-M   'P 1'
#
loop_
_entity.id
_entity.type
_entity.pdbx_description
1 polymer ?
#
loop_
_entity_poly.entity_id
_entity_poly.type
_entity_poly.pdbx_seq_one_letter_code
_entity_poly.pdbx_strand_id
1 'polypeptide(L)'
;MERYFYSFSSIYFCGGNCMEDAKTILANQFGSNPIFNLCSPDTLLRRMGDLCTDQLLCNTKRGNVEHQYNINQTMTDMNIKLLKKLGEFNKDEVVLDYDNTIIFTEKKGVK
;
A
#
# COMPACT_ATOMS: atom_id res chain seq x y z
N MET A 1 -4.72 -6.56 7.01
CA MET A 1 -3.49 -6.13 6.32
C MET A 1 -3.70 -4.80 5.62
N GLU A 2 -4.77 -4.69 4.83
CA GLU A 2 -5.22 -3.42 4.25
C GLU A 2 -5.38 -2.29 5.28
N ARG A 3 -6.04 -2.56 6.42
CA ARG A 3 -6.13 -1.60 7.55
C ARG A 3 -4.79 -1.22 8.17
N TYR A 4 -3.79 -2.09 8.10
CA TYR A 4 -2.46 -1.82 8.65
C TYR A 4 -1.69 -0.87 7.74
N PHE A 5 -1.68 -1.15 6.43
CA PHE A 5 -1.11 -0.24 5.44
C PHE A 5 -1.87 1.08 5.38
N TYR A 6 -3.20 1.07 5.46
CA TYR A 6 -4.00 2.29 5.53
C TYR A 6 -3.69 3.13 6.77
N SER A 7 -3.68 2.53 7.97
CA SER A 7 -3.30 3.24 9.20
C SER A 7 -1.87 3.79 9.10
N PHE A 8 -0.94 3.02 8.53
CA PHE A 8 0.45 3.47 8.37
C PHE A 8 0.59 4.60 7.33
N SER A 9 -0.03 4.47 6.16
CA SER A 9 -0.08 5.51 5.13
C SER A 9 -0.73 6.77 5.65
N SER A 10 -1.80 6.66 6.45
CA SER A 10 -2.42 7.82 7.10
C SER A 10 -1.46 8.54 8.04
N ILE A 11 -0.60 7.83 8.77
CA ILE A 11 0.39 8.45 9.66
C ILE A 11 1.46 9.19 8.86
N TYR A 12 1.95 8.56 7.79
CA TYR A 12 2.97 9.15 6.91
C TYR A 12 2.44 10.36 6.13
N PHE A 13 1.22 10.28 5.57
CA PHE A 13 0.62 11.35 4.76
C PHE A 13 -0.03 12.48 5.60
N CYS A 14 -0.30 12.27 6.89
CA CYS A 14 -0.80 13.32 7.79
C CYS A 14 0.31 14.08 8.54
N GLY A 15 1.57 13.97 8.11
CA GLY A 15 2.69 14.72 8.72
C GLY A 15 3.20 14.11 10.02
N GLY A 16 2.99 12.81 10.25
CA GLY A 16 3.68 12.05 11.28
C GLY A 16 5.17 11.99 10.95
N ASN A 17 5.97 12.81 11.64
CA ASN A 17 7.38 12.97 11.33
C ASN A 17 8.27 11.88 11.92
N CYS A 18 7.73 11.00 12.79
CA CYS A 18 8.51 9.94 13.42
C CYS A 18 7.80 8.59 13.41
N MET A 19 8.56 7.54 13.07
CA MET A 19 8.12 6.13 13.15
C MET A 19 7.73 5.70 14.57
N GLU A 20 8.20 6.44 15.59
CA GLU A 20 7.79 6.23 16.98
C GLU A 20 6.30 6.52 17.21
N ASP A 21 5.74 7.52 16.52
CA ASP A 21 4.31 7.82 16.58
C ASP A 21 3.45 6.71 15.96
N ALA A 22 3.99 6.05 14.94
CA ALA A 22 3.35 4.91 14.30
C ALA A 22 3.15 3.76 15.30
N LYS A 23 4.13 3.51 16.17
CA LYS A 23 4.00 2.48 17.21
C LYS A 23 2.91 2.83 18.21
N THR A 24 2.84 4.08 18.67
CA THR A 24 1.82 4.52 19.63
C THR A 24 0.41 4.38 19.07
N ILE A 25 0.20 4.80 17.82
CA ILE A 25 -1.11 4.70 17.16
C ILE A 25 -1.48 3.24 16.90
N LEU A 26 -0.56 2.43 16.39
CA LEU A 26 -0.81 0.99 16.16
C LEU A 26 -1.05 0.24 17.47
N ALA A 27 -0.34 0.59 18.54
CA ALA A 27 -0.56 0.02 19.87
C ALA A 27 -1.93 0.42 20.43
N ASN A 28 -2.39 1.65 20.22
CA ASN A 28 -3.73 2.06 20.63
C ASN A 28 -4.84 1.33 19.83
N GLN A 29 -4.61 1.08 18.54
CA GLN A 29 -5.59 0.39 17.68
C GLN A 29 -5.63 -1.12 17.89
N PHE A 30 -4.48 -1.75 18.17
CA PHE A 30 -4.35 -3.22 18.18
C PHE A 30 -3.86 -3.81 19.50
N GLY A 31 -3.47 -2.98 20.49
CA GLY A 31 -2.84 -3.44 21.73
C GLY A 31 -3.77 -4.19 22.68
N SER A 32 -5.09 -4.10 22.49
CA SER A 32 -6.06 -4.93 23.21
C SER A 32 -6.20 -6.33 22.62
N ASN A 33 -5.59 -6.61 21.46
CA ASN A 33 -5.70 -7.91 20.80
C ASN A 33 -4.61 -8.88 21.33
N PRO A 34 -4.99 -9.97 22.01
CA PRO A 34 -4.02 -10.91 22.60
C PRO A 34 -3.18 -11.67 21.57
N ILE A 35 -3.54 -11.61 20.28
CA ILE A 35 -2.83 -12.25 19.17
C ILE A 35 -1.83 -11.29 18.50
N PHE A 36 -2.01 -9.98 18.66
CA PHE A 36 -1.23 -8.98 17.95
C PHE A 36 -0.10 -8.42 18.81
N ASN A 37 1.13 -8.93 18.60
CA ASN A 37 2.32 -8.36 19.23
C ASN A 37 2.99 -7.36 18.28
N LEU A 38 3.05 -6.09 18.68
CA LEU A 38 3.59 -5.03 17.84
C LEU A 38 5.13 -4.99 17.94
N CYS A 39 5.81 -5.04 16.79
CA CYS A 39 7.27 -4.97 16.73
C CYS A 39 7.81 -3.56 17.04
N SER A 40 9.13 -3.44 17.25
CA SER A 40 9.75 -2.12 17.45
C SER A 40 9.66 -1.26 16.17
N PRO A 41 9.71 0.09 16.29
CA PRO A 41 9.70 0.97 15.13
C PRO A 41 10.85 0.66 14.15
N ASP A 42 12.03 0.35 14.66
CA ASP A 42 13.20 -0.04 13.85
C ASP A 42 12.97 -1.33 13.07
N THR A 43 12.32 -2.32 13.72
CA THR A 43 11.99 -3.59 13.06
C THR A 43 10.97 -3.35 11.95
N LEU A 44 9.97 -2.51 12.22
CA LEU A 44 8.94 -2.14 11.28
C LEU A 44 9.53 -1.40 10.07
N LEU A 45 10.41 -0.43 10.31
CA LEU A 45 11.13 0.31 9.27
C LEU A 45 12.00 -0.61 8.41
N ARG A 46 12.76 -1.52 9.03
CA ARG A 46 13.55 -2.51 8.29
C ARG A 46 12.67 -3.40 7.41
N ARG A 47 11.55 -3.90 7.93
CA ARG A 47 10.61 -4.72 7.15
C ARG A 47 9.96 -3.95 6.00
N MET A 48 9.73 -2.66 6.16
CA MET A 48 9.28 -1.81 5.06
C MET A 48 10.35 -1.66 3.99
N GLY A 49 11.62 -1.47 4.40
CA GLY A 49 12.76 -1.51 3.49
C GLY A 49 12.87 -2.84 2.73
N ASP A 50 12.66 -3.98 3.40
CA ASP A 50 12.65 -5.31 2.78
C ASP A 50 11.52 -5.47 1.73
N LEU A 51 10.42 -4.70 1.87
CA LEU A 51 9.28 -4.70 0.95
C LEU A 51 9.39 -3.64 -0.15
N CYS A 52 10.34 -2.70 -0.06
CA CYS A 52 10.60 -1.75 -1.13
C CYS A 52 11.10 -2.51 -2.36
N THR A 53 10.65 -2.05 -3.53
CA THR A 53 11.08 -2.58 -4.82
C THR A 53 11.55 -1.42 -5.69
N ASP A 54 12.40 -1.73 -6.66
CA ASP A 54 12.91 -0.73 -7.57
C ASP A 54 11.78 -0.01 -8.31
N GLN A 55 11.97 1.29 -8.49
CA GLN A 55 11.04 2.10 -9.26
C GLN A 55 11.21 1.79 -10.74
N LEU A 56 10.08 1.53 -11.40
CA LEU A 56 9.95 1.35 -12.83
C LEU A 56 9.45 2.64 -13.46
N LEU A 57 9.94 2.91 -14.67
CA LEU A 57 9.58 4.09 -15.46
C LEU A 57 8.77 3.65 -16.68
N CYS A 58 7.71 4.38 -16.98
CA CYS A 58 6.86 4.15 -18.15
C CYS A 58 6.64 5.47 -18.89
N ASN A 59 7.01 5.50 -20.16
CA ASN A 59 6.74 6.61 -21.07
C ASN A 59 5.61 6.21 -22.02
N THR A 60 4.64 7.10 -22.22
CA THR A 60 3.54 6.86 -23.16
C THR A 60 3.85 7.47 -24.52
N LYS A 61 3.33 6.88 -25.60
CA LYS A 61 3.60 7.35 -26.99
C LYS A 61 3.18 8.81 -27.25
N ARG A 62 2.26 9.37 -26.47
CA ARG A 62 1.65 10.69 -26.68
C ARG A 62 1.78 11.63 -25.49
N GLY A 63 2.20 11.14 -24.33
CA GLY A 63 2.39 11.95 -23.13
C GLY A 63 3.85 12.39 -23.00
N ASN A 64 4.05 13.56 -22.38
CA ASN A 64 5.38 14.09 -22.06
C ASN A 64 5.77 13.84 -20.59
N VAL A 65 5.00 13.00 -19.89
CA VAL A 65 5.20 12.65 -18.48
C VAL A 65 5.77 11.25 -18.40
N GLU A 66 6.87 11.11 -17.67
CA GLU A 66 7.41 9.82 -17.27
C GLU A 66 6.68 9.32 -16.03
N HIS A 67 5.93 8.23 -16.18
CA HIS A 67 5.16 7.63 -15.11
C HIS A 67 6.07 6.73 -14.28
N GLN A 68 5.92 6.80 -12.96
CA GLN A 68 6.70 6.03 -12.01
C GLN A 68 5.78 5.05 -11.29
N TYR A 69 6.18 3.78 -11.23
CA TYR A 69 5.42 2.73 -10.56
C TYR A 69 6.38 1.67 -10.01
N ASN A 70 5.89 0.78 -9.16
CA ASN A 70 6.67 -0.34 -8.64
C ASN A 70 5.83 -1.62 -8.70
N ILE A 71 6.50 -2.77 -8.64
CA ILE A 71 5.85 -4.09 -8.64
C ILE A 71 6.46 -4.91 -7.52
N ASN A 72 5.64 -5.34 -6.57
CA ASN A 72 6.03 -6.27 -5.53
C ASN A 72 5.20 -7.57 -5.63
N GLN A 73 5.80 -8.59 -6.23
CA GLN A 73 5.14 -9.89 -6.43
C GLN A 73 4.79 -10.57 -5.11
N THR A 74 5.68 -10.50 -4.12
CA THR A 74 5.45 -11.10 -2.79
C THR A 74 4.20 -10.53 -2.13
N MET A 75 4.03 -9.20 -2.13
CA MET A 75 2.83 -8.57 -1.60
C MET A 75 1.60 -8.91 -2.42
N THR A 76 1.72 -8.95 -3.75
CA THR A 76 0.62 -9.34 -4.65
C THR A 76 0.12 -10.74 -4.32
N ASP A 77 1.02 -11.72 -4.24
CA ASP A 77 0.69 -13.10 -3.89
C ASP A 77 0.08 -13.23 -2.50
N MET A 78 0.62 -12.46 -1.54
CA MET A 78 0.10 -12.42 -0.17
C MET A 78 -1.33 -11.86 -0.13
N ASN A 79 -1.60 -10.77 -0.83
CA ASN A 79 -2.92 -10.17 -0.94
C ASN A 79 -3.92 -11.14 -1.58
N ILE A 80 -3.55 -11.78 -2.70
CA ILE A 80 -4.41 -12.79 -3.34
C ILE A 80 -4.70 -13.97 -2.40
N LYS A 81 -3.70 -14.47 -1.67
CA LYS A 81 -3.90 -15.55 -0.68
C LYS A 81 -4.84 -15.12 0.44
N LEU A 82 -4.71 -13.88 0.93
CA LEU A 82 -5.59 -13.33 1.97
C LEU A 82 -7.03 -13.24 1.46
N LEU A 83 -7.24 -12.65 0.29
CA LEU A 83 -8.56 -12.52 -0.34
C LEU A 83 -9.22 -13.89 -0.57
N LYS A 84 -8.45 -14.90 -1.01
CA LYS A 84 -8.91 -16.30 -1.10
C LYS A 84 -9.36 -16.85 0.26
N LYS A 85 -8.59 -16.60 1.32
CA LYS A 85 -8.93 -17.06 2.67
C LYS A 85 -10.14 -16.36 3.27
N LEU A 86 -10.35 -15.09 2.92
CA LEU A 86 -11.53 -14.32 3.31
C LEU A 86 -12.78 -14.66 2.47
N GLY A 87 -12.63 -15.46 1.41
CA GLY A 87 -13.73 -15.85 0.54
C GLY A 87 -14.17 -14.75 -0.42
N GLU A 88 -13.34 -13.73 -0.64
CA GLU A 88 -13.67 -12.57 -1.48
C GLU A 88 -13.92 -12.96 -2.95
N PHE A 89 -13.33 -14.06 -3.41
CA PHE A 89 -13.51 -14.60 -4.75
C PHE A 89 -14.70 -15.57 -4.90
N ASN A 90 -15.47 -15.81 -3.83
CA ASN A 90 -16.63 -16.72 -3.87
C ASN A 90 -17.93 -16.02 -4.32
N LYS A 91 -17.83 -14.76 -4.78
CA LYS A 91 -18.96 -13.95 -5.25
C LYS A 91 -19.21 -14.26 -6.73
N ASP A 92 -20.47 -14.14 -7.18
CA ASP A 92 -20.84 -14.33 -8.59
C ASP A 92 -20.15 -13.31 -9.51
N GLU A 93 -19.87 -12.12 -8.98
CA GLU A 93 -19.13 -11.06 -9.65
C GLU A 93 -18.00 -10.54 -8.75
N VAL A 94 -16.82 -10.41 -9.32
CA VAL A 94 -15.64 -9.85 -8.66
C VAL A 94 -15.19 -8.63 -9.44
N VAL A 95 -15.22 -7.46 -8.81
CA VAL A 95 -14.66 -6.23 -9.37
C VAL A 95 -13.17 -6.20 -9.02
N LEU A 96 -12.32 -6.18 -10.04
CA LEU A 96 -10.89 -5.96 -9.90
C LEU A 96 -10.59 -4.52 -10.28
N ASP A 97 -10.29 -3.69 -9.28
CA ASP A 97 -9.83 -2.33 -9.51
C ASP A 97 -8.30 -2.32 -9.68
N TYR A 98 -7.81 -1.77 -10.79
CA TYR A 98 -6.38 -1.71 -11.10
C TYR A 98 -5.94 -0.24 -11.13
N ASP A 99 -5.31 0.18 -10.03
CA ASP A 99 -4.91 1.56 -9.81
C ASP A 99 -3.88 2.11 -10.81
N ASN A 100 -3.02 1.24 -11.38
CA ASN A 100 -1.95 1.67 -12.29
C ASN A 100 -2.44 1.88 -13.74
N THR A 101 -3.70 2.28 -13.92
CA THR A 101 -4.26 2.53 -15.26
C THR A 101 -3.91 3.94 -15.73
N ILE A 102 -3.11 4.03 -16.80
CA ILE A 102 -2.82 5.31 -17.45
C ILE A 102 -3.94 5.61 -18.46
N ILE A 103 -4.90 6.44 -18.04
CA ILE A 103 -6.01 6.88 -18.89
C ILE A 103 -5.68 8.18 -19.62
N PHE A 104 -6.07 8.26 -20.89
CA PHE A 104 -6.05 9.52 -21.62
C PHE A 104 -7.17 10.43 -21.12
N THR A 105 -6.86 11.69 -20.87
CA THR A 105 -7.87 12.69 -20.55
C THR A 105 -7.65 13.92 -21.43
N GLU A 106 -8.75 14.51 -21.92
CA GLU A 106 -8.73 15.76 -22.69
C GLU A 106 -8.63 16.99 -21.77
N LYS A 107 -8.47 16.81 -20.46
CA LYS A 107 -8.28 17.92 -19.53
C LYS A 107 -6.92 18.54 -19.78
N LYS A 108 -6.93 19.75 -20.37
CA LYS A 108 -5.79 20.67 -20.30
C LYS A 108 -5.44 20.88 -18.82
N GLY A 109 -4.31 20.36 -18.38
CA GLY A 109 -3.72 20.78 -17.12
C GLY A 109 -3.52 22.28 -17.17
N VAL A 110 -4.08 23.00 -16.19
CA VAL A 110 -3.74 24.41 -15.97
C VAL A 110 -2.25 24.42 -15.69
N LYS A 111 -1.51 25.17 -16.51
CA LYS A 111 -0.07 25.40 -16.34
C LYS A 111 0.23 26.08 -15.02
#